data_AF-A0A430LUP5-F1
#
_entry.id   AF-A0A430LUP5-F1
#
_cell.length_a   1.000
_cell.length_b   1.000
_cell.length_c   1.000
_cell.angle_alpha   90.00
_cell.angle_beta   90.00
_cell.angle_gamma   90.00
#
_symmetry.space_group_name_H-M   'P 1'
#
loop_
_entity.id
_entity.type
_entity.pdbx_description
1 polymer ?
#
loop_
_entity_poly.entity_id
_entity_poly.type
_entity_poly.pdbx_seq_one_letter_code
_entity_poly.pdbx_strand_id
1 'polypeptide(L)'
;MTSNVATAVDLFKSKFPGKVATPDSAEYEAAKTHPWSQTCWTPAAAYIQPGSAEEVAQSLQIIQQDKCRFAVRTTGHNPNLGFSSADETGVVLDLCRLKSKELVRGNVARVGAGNTWREVYSWLEDHQLSAVGGRDQQVGLPGFLLGGGLGAFPNLHGVGADNVKNFEIALADGAVVNANSSENSDLYKALKGGGSNFGIITSVDLETQPLLKVQYTINVYNPEDYTGIINATVKVQNSMESDPKIGLFTNFNPGFVAVGLLYADQPTEQVKAFEPFYKLGSLLSNAIPQTNGTLLSLAQAMGHKQEPKNRAIGTVTTTVSESLYVEVYNTWNETIKDLPAGAVLHFTIQPVGKACIQAGKAKGGNVMGLEETPQCWWVFTCEWPKSGECEDAAAQKAVDSIVHKVESMAQEKGLLLNFLLPNFAGASQKVLRSYGDGSLQLMKELAAKYDPESVFQNLQHGGFLLRNSV
;
A
#
# COMPACT_ATOMS: atom_id res chain seq x y z
N MET A 1 -1.38 23.53 25.37
CA MET A 1 -0.12 22.96 25.91
C MET A 1 0.84 22.82 24.75
N THR A 2 2.07 23.33 24.89
CA THR A 2 3.09 23.37 23.82
C THR A 2 3.83 22.04 23.73
N SER A 3 3.98 21.49 22.52
CA SER A 3 4.82 20.31 22.23
C SER A 3 6.25 20.54 22.72
N ASN A 4 6.85 19.54 23.37
CA ASN A 4 8.24 19.60 23.85
C ASN A 4 9.07 18.44 23.27
N VAL A 5 9.31 18.51 21.96
CA VAL A 5 10.08 17.48 21.23
C VAL A 5 11.48 17.28 21.79
N ALA A 6 12.15 18.33 22.28
CA ALA A 6 13.49 18.22 22.87
C ALA A 6 13.49 17.33 24.13
N THR A 7 12.54 17.56 25.05
CA THR A 7 12.42 16.72 26.27
C THR A 7 12.07 15.28 25.92
N ALA A 8 11.18 15.06 24.95
CA ALA A 8 10.86 13.70 24.49
C ALA A 8 12.10 12.99 23.91
N VAL A 9 12.90 13.68 23.09
CA VAL A 9 14.15 13.14 22.52
C VAL A 9 15.17 12.77 23.61
N ASP A 10 15.30 13.58 24.66
CA ASP A 10 16.19 13.26 25.78
C ASP A 10 15.70 12.01 26.57
N LEU A 11 14.39 11.88 26.77
CA LEU A 11 13.81 10.68 27.37
C LEU A 11 14.04 9.45 26.49
N PHE A 12 13.85 9.57 25.18
CA PHE A 12 14.14 8.50 24.23
C PHE A 12 15.60 8.06 24.30
N LYS A 13 16.56 9.00 24.32
CA LYS A 13 18.00 8.71 24.45
C LYS A 13 18.32 7.95 25.74
N SER A 14 17.70 8.37 26.84
CA SER A 14 17.88 7.74 28.16
C SER A 14 17.28 6.33 28.21
N LYS A 15 16.09 6.13 27.65
CA LYS A 15 15.37 4.84 27.68
C LYS A 15 15.88 3.83 26.65
N PHE A 16 16.31 4.28 25.48
CA PHE A 16 16.66 3.43 24.35
C PHE A 16 18.08 3.72 23.83
N PRO A 17 19.13 3.49 24.65
CA PRO A 17 20.51 3.75 24.24
C PRO A 17 20.87 2.96 22.98
N GLY A 18 21.47 3.63 21.99
CA GLY A 18 21.84 3.03 20.70
C GLY A 18 20.68 2.76 19.74
N LYS A 19 19.48 3.29 20.03
CA LYS A 19 18.28 3.16 19.18
C LYS A 19 17.69 4.51 18.75
N VAL A 20 18.39 5.60 19.01
CA VAL A 20 17.93 6.97 18.75
C VAL A 20 18.96 7.67 17.88
N ALA A 21 18.56 8.05 16.66
CA ALA A 21 19.37 8.86 15.77
C ALA A 21 18.86 10.31 15.79
N THR A 22 19.72 11.24 16.20
CA THR A 22 19.48 12.70 16.21
C THR A 22 20.41 13.41 15.21
N PRO A 23 20.18 14.66 14.82
CA PRO A 23 21.02 15.37 13.83
C PRO A 23 22.54 15.26 14.07
N ASP A 24 22.98 15.19 15.33
CA ASP A 24 24.41 15.08 15.69
C ASP A 24 24.95 13.63 15.69
N SER A 25 24.13 12.62 15.39
CA SER A 25 24.51 11.20 15.37
C SER A 25 24.94 10.74 13.97
N ALA A 26 25.86 9.78 13.90
CA ALA A 26 26.37 9.24 12.63
C ALA A 26 25.28 8.50 11.83
N GLU A 27 24.27 7.95 12.52
CA GLU A 27 23.19 7.15 11.94
C GLU A 27 22.07 8.01 11.33
N TYR A 28 22.05 9.32 11.60
CA TYR A 28 20.93 10.21 11.24
C TYR A 28 20.67 10.29 9.75
N GLU A 29 21.71 10.45 8.93
CA GLU A 29 21.56 10.56 7.48
C GLU A 29 21.00 9.25 6.88
N ALA A 30 21.46 8.11 7.38
CA ALA A 30 20.94 6.80 6.97
C ALA A 30 19.47 6.63 7.39
N ALA A 31 19.10 7.05 8.61
CA ALA A 31 17.72 6.99 9.08
C ALA A 31 16.79 7.95 8.32
N LYS A 32 17.28 9.13 7.93
CA LYS A 32 16.56 10.14 7.15
C LYS A 32 16.29 9.69 5.73
N THR A 33 17.29 9.06 5.10
CA THR A 33 17.23 8.62 3.70
C THR A 33 16.78 7.16 3.54
N HIS A 34 16.43 6.50 4.64
CA HIS A 34 15.88 5.14 4.62
C HIS A 34 14.58 4.96 3.81
N PRO A 35 13.60 5.90 3.82
CA PRO A 35 12.35 5.72 3.10
C PRO A 35 12.55 5.44 1.61
N TRP A 36 11.76 4.52 1.06
CA TRP A 36 11.69 4.27 -0.38
C TRP A 36 11.27 5.51 -1.19
N SER A 37 10.36 6.33 -0.64
CA SER A 37 9.99 7.61 -1.26
C SER A 37 10.87 8.74 -0.78
N GLN A 38 11.54 9.43 -1.72
CA GLN A 38 12.40 10.56 -1.39
C GLN A 38 11.65 11.83 -1.04
N THR A 39 10.37 11.92 -1.43
CA THR A 39 9.43 12.94 -0.92
C THR A 39 9.41 12.92 0.61
N CYS A 40 9.70 11.77 1.23
CA CYS A 40 9.65 11.56 2.68
C CYS A 40 11.03 11.65 3.36
N TRP A 41 12.08 12.09 2.68
CA TRP A 41 13.40 12.32 3.27
C TRP A 41 13.45 13.69 3.97
N THR A 42 12.79 13.78 5.12
CA THR A 42 12.61 15.03 5.88
C THR A 42 13.47 15.06 7.16
N PRO A 43 13.90 16.23 7.64
CA PRO A 43 14.70 16.32 8.86
C PRO A 43 13.81 16.21 10.11
N ALA A 44 13.59 14.99 10.62
CA ALA A 44 12.90 14.79 11.90
C ALA A 44 13.78 15.15 13.09
N ALA A 45 13.21 15.54 14.23
CA ALA A 45 13.98 15.80 15.46
C ALA A 45 14.80 14.58 15.91
N ALA A 46 14.22 13.39 15.76
CA ALA A 46 14.90 12.11 15.98
C ALA A 46 14.21 10.95 15.25
N TYR A 47 14.98 9.91 14.98
CA TYR A 47 14.50 8.60 14.53
C TYR A 47 14.68 7.58 15.66
N ILE A 48 13.59 6.99 16.12
CA ILE A 48 13.58 6.03 17.24
C ILE A 48 13.33 4.64 16.67
N GLN A 49 14.19 3.69 16.98
CA GLN A 49 14.13 2.32 16.45
C GLN A 49 13.80 1.31 17.55
N PRO A 50 12.56 1.25 18.05
CA PRO A 50 12.17 0.27 19.05
C PRO A 50 12.34 -1.16 18.53
N GLY A 51 12.85 -2.04 19.39
CA GLY A 51 13.18 -3.44 19.09
C GLY A 51 12.20 -4.47 19.67
N SER A 52 11.18 -4.04 20.43
CA SER A 52 10.12 -4.91 20.94
C SER A 52 8.79 -4.17 21.04
N ALA A 53 7.70 -4.91 21.29
CA ALA A 53 6.38 -4.32 21.49
C ALA A 53 6.33 -3.41 22.73
N GLU A 54 7.05 -3.78 23.80
CA GLU A 54 7.17 -2.99 25.02
C GLU A 54 7.89 -1.66 24.77
N GLU A 55 8.93 -1.64 23.93
CA GLU A 55 9.62 -0.40 23.58
C GLU A 55 8.73 0.51 22.71
N VAL A 56 7.88 -0.06 21.84
CA VAL A 56 6.87 0.71 21.10
C VAL A 56 5.84 1.31 22.06
N ALA A 57 5.32 0.53 23.01
CA ALA A 57 4.39 1.01 24.03
C ALA A 57 5.01 2.12 24.90
N GLN A 58 6.23 1.95 25.39
CA GLN A 58 6.97 2.98 26.12
C GLN A 58 7.20 4.24 25.27
N SER A 59 7.41 4.08 23.97
CA SER A 59 7.54 5.22 23.06
C SER A 59 6.24 6.03 22.94
N LEU A 60 5.09 5.35 22.87
CA LEU A 60 3.78 6.00 22.88
C LEU A 60 3.51 6.73 24.19
N GLN A 61 3.93 6.18 25.32
CA GLN A 61 3.83 6.85 26.63
C GLN A 61 4.66 8.15 26.68
N ILE A 62 5.90 8.13 26.19
CA ILE A 62 6.74 9.35 26.08
C ILE A 62 6.06 10.39 25.18
N ILE A 63 5.58 9.95 24.00
CA ILE A 63 4.84 10.80 23.06
C ILE A 63 3.63 11.46 23.71
N GLN A 64 2.83 10.69 24.44
CA GLN A 64 1.61 11.17 25.08
C GLN A 64 1.91 12.13 26.24
N GLN A 65 2.95 11.85 27.02
CA GLN A 65 3.40 12.67 28.15
C GLN A 65 3.88 14.05 27.68
N ASP A 66 4.75 14.10 26.67
CA ASP A 66 5.38 15.34 26.22
C ASP A 66 4.66 16.02 25.03
N LYS A 67 3.50 15.45 24.62
CA LYS A 67 2.72 15.90 23.46
C LYS A 67 3.59 16.01 22.19
N CYS A 68 4.52 15.07 22.03
CA CYS A 68 5.46 15.04 20.93
C CYS A 68 4.77 14.59 19.65
N ARG A 69 4.94 15.33 18.55
CA ARG A 69 4.42 14.88 17.25
C ARG A 69 5.22 13.69 16.75
N PHE A 70 4.57 12.73 16.10
CA PHE A 70 5.26 11.53 15.62
C PHE A 70 4.74 11.02 14.27
N ALA A 71 5.57 10.30 13.55
CA ALA A 71 5.17 9.45 12.43
C ALA A 71 5.62 8.00 12.67
N VAL A 72 4.99 7.06 11.97
CA VAL A 72 5.31 5.63 12.08
C VAL A 72 5.82 5.13 10.74
N ARG A 73 6.91 4.36 10.74
CA ARG A 73 7.54 3.88 9.53
C ARG A 73 7.98 2.43 9.65
N THR A 74 7.76 1.65 8.59
CA THR A 74 8.51 0.42 8.31
C THR A 74 9.54 0.70 7.21
N THR A 75 9.11 0.83 5.95
CA THR A 75 10.02 1.10 4.81
C THR A 75 9.81 2.45 4.14
N GLY A 76 8.77 3.20 4.52
CA GLY A 76 8.46 4.50 3.91
C GLY A 76 8.09 4.42 2.42
N HIS A 77 7.36 3.37 2.04
CA HIS A 77 6.93 3.13 0.65
C HIS A 77 5.74 4.00 0.21
N ASN A 78 5.04 4.62 1.16
CA ASN A 78 4.01 5.60 0.85
C ASN A 78 4.67 6.96 0.59
N PRO A 79 4.41 7.63 -0.56
CA PRO A 79 5.08 8.87 -0.91
C PRO A 79 4.44 10.13 -0.32
N ASN A 80 3.33 10.01 0.42
CA ASN A 80 2.68 11.16 1.03
C ASN A 80 3.54 11.72 2.17
N LEU A 81 3.91 13.00 2.04
CA LEU A 81 4.68 13.73 3.03
C LEU A 81 4.01 13.66 4.42
N GLY A 82 4.78 13.36 5.46
CA GLY A 82 4.28 13.32 6.83
C GLY A 82 3.63 11.99 7.25
N PHE A 83 3.41 11.03 6.33
CA PHE A 83 2.76 9.77 6.66
C PHE A 83 3.74 8.81 7.35
N SER A 84 4.93 8.66 6.75
CA SER A 84 6.04 7.88 7.31
C SER A 84 7.28 8.74 7.59
N SER A 85 7.10 10.05 7.71
CA SER A 85 8.15 11.03 7.93
C SER A 85 7.65 12.16 8.82
N ALA A 86 8.56 12.91 9.43
CA ALA A 86 8.25 14.06 10.26
C ALA A 86 9.24 15.21 10.02
N ASP A 87 8.84 16.42 10.36
CA ASP A 87 9.71 17.60 10.40
C ASP A 87 10.46 17.70 11.74
N GLU A 88 11.24 18.78 11.92
CA GLU A 88 12.07 19.03 13.11
C GLU A 88 11.25 19.21 14.40
N THR A 89 9.91 19.28 14.30
CA THR A 89 9.00 19.40 15.44
C THR A 89 8.48 18.06 15.96
N GLY A 90 8.87 16.95 15.32
CA GLY A 90 8.43 15.60 15.69
C GLY A 90 9.48 14.52 15.47
N VAL A 91 9.14 13.32 15.91
CA VAL A 91 9.99 12.12 15.81
C VAL A 91 9.42 11.11 14.82
N VAL A 92 10.25 10.18 14.34
CA VAL A 92 9.78 9.03 13.57
C VAL A 92 10.04 7.76 14.38
N LEU A 93 8.97 7.01 14.67
CA LEU A 93 9.05 5.65 15.20
C LEU A 93 9.27 4.67 14.04
N ASP A 94 10.51 4.22 13.89
CA ASP A 94 10.95 3.32 12.84
C ASP A 94 10.97 1.87 13.35
N LEU A 95 10.00 1.09 12.87
CA LEU A 95 9.76 -0.28 13.30
C LEU A 95 10.75 -1.28 12.69
N CYS A 96 11.77 -0.84 11.94
CA CYS A 96 12.68 -1.70 11.20
C CYS A 96 13.39 -2.78 12.05
N ARG A 97 13.50 -2.62 13.38
CA ARG A 97 14.10 -3.64 14.26
C ARG A 97 13.16 -4.78 14.65
N LEU A 98 11.84 -4.66 14.42
CA LEU A 98 10.85 -5.70 14.70
C LEU A 98 10.87 -6.80 13.62
N LYS A 99 11.96 -7.58 13.56
CA LYS A 99 12.26 -8.53 12.47
C LYS A 99 11.86 -9.99 12.75
N SER A 100 11.19 -10.27 13.86
CA SER A 100 10.79 -11.62 14.25
C SER A 100 9.94 -12.32 13.18
N LYS A 101 10.11 -13.64 13.07
CA LYS A 101 9.31 -14.54 12.23
C LYS A 101 9.23 -15.89 12.93
N GLU A 102 8.03 -16.40 13.11
CA GLU A 102 7.81 -17.72 13.71
C GLU A 102 6.59 -18.39 13.06
N LEU A 103 6.66 -19.71 12.88
CA LEU A 103 5.47 -20.50 12.54
C LEU A 103 4.73 -20.81 13.83
N VAL A 104 3.50 -20.31 13.94
CA VAL A 104 2.57 -20.69 14.99
C VAL A 104 1.74 -21.89 14.53
N ARG A 105 0.82 -22.38 15.35
CA ARG A 105 -0.01 -23.56 15.01
C ARG A 105 -0.99 -23.22 13.88
N GLY A 106 -1.28 -24.21 13.02
CA GLY A 106 -2.44 -24.18 12.12
C GLY A 106 -2.30 -23.27 10.90
N ASN A 107 -1.23 -23.43 10.12
CA ASN A 107 -0.95 -22.65 8.89
C ASN A 107 -0.98 -21.15 9.13
N VAL A 108 -0.32 -20.71 10.20
CA VAL A 108 -0.22 -19.30 10.54
C VAL A 108 1.24 -18.95 10.81
N ALA A 109 1.68 -17.82 10.26
CA ALA A 109 3.01 -17.26 10.46
C ALA A 109 2.90 -15.94 11.23
N ARG A 110 3.51 -15.84 12.41
CA ARG A 110 3.65 -14.57 13.11
C ARG A 110 4.89 -13.85 12.63
N VAL A 111 4.72 -12.60 12.24
CA VAL A 111 5.75 -11.79 11.60
C VAL A 111 5.77 -10.39 12.22
N GLY A 112 6.95 -9.95 12.65
CA GLY A 112 7.16 -8.61 13.20
C GLY A 112 6.95 -7.50 12.16
N ALA A 113 6.47 -6.35 12.61
CA ALA A 113 6.09 -5.20 11.80
C ALA A 113 7.26 -4.54 11.02
N GLY A 114 8.50 -4.87 11.37
CA GLY A 114 9.71 -4.35 10.73
C GLY A 114 10.05 -5.00 9.40
N ASN A 115 9.33 -6.05 9.00
CA ASN A 115 9.67 -6.85 7.83
C ASN A 115 9.19 -6.24 6.50
N THR A 116 9.94 -6.51 5.44
CA THR A 116 9.55 -6.30 4.04
C THR A 116 8.94 -7.57 3.45
N TRP A 117 8.16 -7.45 2.38
CA TRP A 117 7.60 -8.63 1.70
C TRP A 117 8.69 -9.56 1.13
N ARG A 118 9.87 -9.05 0.75
CA ARG A 118 11.03 -9.89 0.42
C ARG A 118 11.40 -10.84 1.56
N GLU A 119 11.55 -10.28 2.76
CA GLU A 119 12.00 -11.03 3.94
C GLU A 119 10.93 -12.04 4.37
N VAL A 120 9.65 -11.68 4.26
CA VAL A 120 8.53 -12.57 4.58
C VAL A 120 8.44 -13.72 3.58
N TYR A 121 8.44 -13.44 2.27
CA TYR A 121 8.35 -14.48 1.26
C TYR A 121 9.56 -15.42 1.27
N SER A 122 10.78 -14.89 1.42
CA SER A 122 11.99 -15.71 1.52
C SER A 122 11.88 -16.71 2.67
N TRP A 123 11.49 -16.23 3.86
CA TRP A 123 11.37 -17.10 5.02
C TRP A 123 10.20 -18.10 4.90
N LEU A 124 9.07 -17.71 4.31
CA LEU A 124 7.94 -18.63 4.08
C LEU A 124 8.29 -19.71 3.05
N GLU A 125 9.03 -19.37 2.00
CA GLU A 125 9.43 -20.31 0.95
C GLU A 125 10.38 -21.39 1.48
N ASP A 126 11.29 -21.04 2.41
CA ASP A 126 12.12 -22.01 3.15
C ASP A 126 11.28 -23.06 3.90
N HIS A 127 10.04 -22.71 4.25
CA HIS A 127 9.07 -23.59 4.91
C HIS A 127 8.02 -24.18 3.94
N GLN A 128 8.18 -24.00 2.63
CA GLN A 128 7.23 -24.44 1.61
C GLN A 128 5.83 -23.84 1.80
N LEU A 129 5.78 -22.58 2.21
CA LEU A 129 4.55 -21.82 2.45
C LEU A 129 4.49 -20.53 1.62
N SER A 130 3.29 -19.98 1.50
CA SER A 130 3.02 -18.68 0.90
C SER A 130 1.96 -17.94 1.72
N ALA A 131 1.95 -16.62 1.61
CA ALA A 131 0.93 -15.75 2.21
C ALA A 131 0.53 -14.67 1.19
N VAL A 132 -0.67 -14.10 1.34
CA VAL A 132 -1.11 -12.99 0.49
C VAL A 132 -0.38 -11.71 0.89
N GLY A 133 0.38 -11.13 -0.04
CA GLY A 133 1.22 -9.98 0.26
C GLY A 133 1.51 -9.05 -0.92
N GLY A 134 2.46 -8.14 -0.70
CA GLY A 134 2.88 -7.14 -1.67
C GLY A 134 3.49 -7.75 -2.93
N ARG A 135 3.29 -7.06 -4.05
CA ARG A 135 3.92 -7.40 -5.34
C ARG A 135 5.31 -6.81 -5.50
N ASP A 136 5.68 -5.76 -4.76
CA ASP A 136 7.05 -5.25 -4.73
C ASP A 136 7.72 -5.74 -3.45
N GLN A 137 8.90 -6.34 -3.61
CA GLN A 137 9.69 -6.92 -2.54
C GLN A 137 10.07 -5.93 -1.41
N GLN A 138 10.16 -4.62 -1.70
CA GLN A 138 10.60 -3.57 -0.76
C GLN A 138 9.44 -3.00 0.09
N VAL A 139 8.20 -3.36 -0.22
CA VAL A 139 7.02 -2.89 0.52
C VAL A 139 7.06 -3.44 1.96
N GLY A 140 6.83 -2.56 2.93
CA GLY A 140 6.74 -2.92 4.34
C GLY A 140 5.44 -3.63 4.69
N LEU A 141 5.53 -4.59 5.61
CA LEU A 141 4.45 -5.50 5.97
C LEU A 141 3.16 -4.81 6.50
N PRO A 142 3.18 -4.09 7.65
CA PRO A 142 1.94 -3.61 8.25
C PRO A 142 1.28 -2.50 7.42
N GLY A 143 2.06 -1.59 6.84
CA GLY A 143 1.51 -0.51 6.00
C GLY A 143 0.77 -1.03 4.77
N PHE A 144 1.24 -2.14 4.18
CA PHE A 144 0.51 -2.84 3.11
C PHE A 144 -0.82 -3.40 3.62
N LEU A 145 -0.81 -4.14 4.73
CA LEU A 145 -1.99 -4.82 5.27
C LEU A 145 -3.05 -3.84 5.79
N LEU A 146 -2.65 -2.81 6.53
CA LEU A 146 -3.57 -1.82 7.10
C LEU A 146 -4.29 -0.96 6.05
N GLY A 147 -3.72 -0.86 4.85
CA GLY A 147 -4.33 -0.18 3.70
C GLY A 147 -5.21 -1.06 2.83
N GLY A 148 -5.42 -2.34 3.20
CA GLY A 148 -6.10 -3.34 2.38
C GLY A 148 -5.09 -4.30 1.75
N GLY A 149 -4.16 -3.79 0.94
CA GLY A 149 -3.07 -4.56 0.35
C GLY A 149 -3.47 -5.38 -0.87
N LEU A 150 -3.38 -4.80 -2.06
CA LEU A 150 -3.65 -5.51 -3.32
C LEU A 150 -2.47 -6.41 -3.73
N GLY A 151 -2.63 -7.73 -3.53
CA GLY A 151 -1.66 -8.75 -3.94
C GLY A 151 -1.71 -9.11 -5.44
N ALA A 152 -0.97 -10.15 -5.83
CA ALA A 152 -0.90 -10.63 -7.22
C ALA A 152 -2.17 -11.35 -7.71
N PHE A 153 -2.87 -12.05 -6.79
CA PHE A 153 -4.02 -12.91 -7.11
C PHE A 153 -5.19 -12.62 -6.16
N PRO A 154 -5.76 -11.39 -6.22
CA PRO A 154 -6.81 -10.97 -5.27
C PRO A 154 -8.04 -11.89 -5.29
N ASN A 155 -8.36 -12.48 -6.45
CA ASN A 155 -9.55 -13.31 -6.63
C ASN A 155 -9.45 -14.69 -5.95
N LEU A 156 -8.26 -15.16 -5.56
CA LEU A 156 -8.11 -16.41 -4.82
C LEU A 156 -8.45 -16.25 -3.33
N HIS A 157 -8.03 -15.15 -2.73
CA HIS A 157 -7.91 -15.07 -1.27
C HIS A 157 -8.32 -13.73 -0.66
N GLY A 158 -8.85 -12.80 -1.45
CA GLY A 158 -9.14 -11.43 -1.03
C GLY A 158 -7.88 -10.55 -1.02
N VAL A 159 -7.97 -9.39 -0.38
CA VAL A 159 -6.80 -8.52 -0.18
C VAL A 159 -5.94 -8.99 0.99
N GLY A 160 -4.73 -8.46 1.14
CA GLY A 160 -3.80 -8.83 2.21
C GLY A 160 -4.42 -8.72 3.61
N ALA A 161 -5.15 -7.64 3.88
CA ALA A 161 -5.86 -7.41 5.15
C ALA A 161 -6.81 -8.55 5.53
N ASP A 162 -7.47 -9.15 4.55
CA ASP A 162 -8.44 -10.24 4.79
C ASP A 162 -7.75 -11.51 5.30
N ASN A 163 -6.44 -11.64 5.05
CA ASN A 163 -5.62 -12.81 5.37
C ASN A 163 -4.83 -12.67 6.69
N VAL A 164 -5.06 -11.59 7.45
CA VAL A 164 -4.50 -11.44 8.79
C VAL A 164 -5.42 -12.12 9.80
N LYS A 165 -4.90 -13.03 10.62
CA LYS A 165 -5.63 -13.72 11.69
C LYS A 165 -5.57 -12.98 13.03
N ASN A 166 -4.47 -12.27 13.29
CA ASN A 166 -4.28 -11.48 14.51
C ASN A 166 -3.38 -10.28 14.21
N PHE A 167 -3.70 -9.13 14.81
CA PHE A 167 -2.79 -8.00 14.94
C PHE A 167 -2.38 -7.87 16.40
N GLU A 168 -1.08 -7.92 16.68
CA GLU A 168 -0.54 -7.42 17.95
C GLU A 168 -0.31 -5.92 17.79
N ILE A 169 -0.92 -5.14 18.69
CA ILE A 169 -0.98 -3.69 18.57
C ILE A 169 -0.69 -3.01 19.91
N ALA A 170 0.22 -2.04 19.88
CA ALA A 170 0.47 -1.12 20.98
C ALA A 170 -0.48 0.08 20.89
N LEU A 171 -1.26 0.30 21.94
CA LEU A 171 -2.24 1.39 22.06
C LEU A 171 -1.62 2.64 22.67
N ALA A 172 -2.35 3.75 22.59
CA ALA A 172 -1.89 5.07 23.04
C ALA A 172 -1.55 5.14 24.54
N ASP A 173 -2.23 4.34 25.36
CA ASP A 173 -2.00 4.24 26.82
C ASP A 173 -0.80 3.33 27.19
N GLY A 174 -0.17 2.70 26.19
CA GLY A 174 0.94 1.77 26.37
C GLY A 174 0.51 0.31 26.60
N ALA A 175 -0.77 -0.02 26.51
CA ALA A 175 -1.20 -1.42 26.48
C ALA A 175 -0.79 -2.09 25.16
N VAL A 176 -0.34 -3.34 25.22
CA VAL A 176 -0.15 -4.19 24.04
C VAL A 176 -1.25 -5.24 24.05
N VAL A 177 -2.08 -5.26 23.00
CA VAL A 177 -3.26 -6.14 22.92
C VAL A 177 -3.26 -6.92 21.61
N ASN A 178 -4.03 -8.02 21.61
CA ASN A 178 -4.31 -8.78 20.40
C ASN A 178 -5.68 -8.41 19.84
N ALA A 179 -5.74 -8.22 18.53
CA ALA A 179 -6.97 -7.99 17.79
C ALA A 179 -7.16 -9.11 16.76
N ASN A 180 -8.09 -10.02 17.04
CA ASN A 180 -8.44 -11.19 16.24
C ASN A 180 -9.94 -11.50 16.32
N SER A 181 -10.40 -12.63 15.76
CA SER A 181 -11.82 -12.99 15.75
C SER A 181 -12.41 -13.30 17.12
N SER A 182 -11.59 -13.59 18.14
CA SER A 182 -12.02 -13.94 19.50
C SER A 182 -11.71 -12.88 20.57
N GLU A 183 -10.80 -11.95 20.28
CA GLU A 183 -10.31 -10.92 21.21
C GLU A 183 -10.23 -9.57 20.46
N ASN A 184 -10.83 -8.51 21.03
CA ASN A 184 -10.90 -7.18 20.38
C ASN A 184 -11.36 -7.25 18.91
N SER A 185 -12.42 -8.03 18.63
CA SER A 185 -12.88 -8.36 17.28
C SER A 185 -13.38 -7.16 16.48
N ASP A 186 -13.85 -6.13 17.17
CA ASP A 186 -14.21 -4.84 16.60
C ASP A 186 -12.98 -4.08 16.09
N LEU A 187 -11.92 -3.99 16.90
CA LEU A 187 -10.61 -3.44 16.50
C LEU A 187 -10.00 -4.27 15.35
N TYR A 188 -10.08 -5.59 15.42
CA TYR A 188 -9.60 -6.49 14.36
C TYR A 188 -10.21 -6.15 13.00
N LYS A 189 -11.54 -5.96 12.96
CA LYS A 189 -12.24 -5.56 11.73
C LYS A 189 -11.81 -4.17 11.26
N ALA A 190 -11.64 -3.22 12.17
CA ALA A 190 -11.24 -1.85 11.86
C ALA A 190 -9.82 -1.73 11.30
N LEU A 191 -8.88 -2.54 11.79
CA LEU A 191 -7.50 -2.56 11.30
C LEU A 191 -7.39 -3.07 9.85
N LYS A 192 -8.39 -3.81 9.36
CA LYS A 192 -8.48 -4.20 7.95
C LYS A 192 -8.97 -3.04 7.09
N GLY A 193 -8.07 -2.12 6.75
CA GLY A 193 -8.33 -0.95 5.90
C GLY A 193 -8.38 0.39 6.65
N GLY A 194 -8.45 0.38 7.99
CA GLY A 194 -8.52 1.60 8.80
C GLY A 194 -7.18 2.30 9.04
N GLY A 195 -6.09 1.83 8.45
CA GLY A 195 -4.78 2.48 8.57
C GLY A 195 -4.24 2.48 10.00
N SER A 196 -3.49 3.52 10.35
CA SER A 196 -2.80 3.65 11.64
C SER A 196 -3.61 4.42 12.71
N ASN A 197 -4.94 4.37 12.65
CA ASN A 197 -5.80 5.24 13.48
C ASN A 197 -5.94 4.79 14.94
N PHE A 198 -5.54 3.55 15.26
CA PHE A 198 -5.92 2.89 16.52
C PHE A 198 -4.73 2.46 17.38
N GLY A 199 -3.51 2.55 16.87
CA GLY A 199 -2.33 1.96 17.51
C GLY A 199 -1.20 1.70 16.52
N ILE A 200 -0.08 1.20 17.05
CA ILE A 200 1.08 0.78 16.27
C ILE A 200 1.14 -0.75 16.25
N ILE A 201 1.05 -1.34 15.06
CA ILE A 201 1.22 -2.78 14.87
C ILE A 201 2.66 -3.17 15.17
N THR A 202 2.85 -4.15 16.06
CA THR A 202 4.17 -4.68 16.43
C THR A 202 4.43 -6.03 15.78
N SER A 203 3.39 -6.85 15.62
CA SER A 203 3.43 -8.08 14.83
C SER A 203 2.06 -8.44 14.24
N VAL A 204 2.06 -9.29 13.21
CA VAL A 204 0.85 -9.81 12.57
C VAL A 204 0.94 -11.32 12.42
N ASP A 205 -0.19 -12.01 12.62
CA ASP A 205 -0.33 -13.42 12.34
C ASP A 205 -0.97 -13.57 10.96
N LEU A 206 -0.19 -14.01 9.97
CA LEU A 206 -0.63 -14.20 8.59
C LEU A 206 -1.16 -15.62 8.40
N GLU A 207 -2.31 -15.75 7.75
CA GLU A 207 -2.72 -17.02 7.16
C GLU A 207 -1.73 -17.44 6.08
N THR A 208 -1.30 -18.70 6.13
CA THR A 208 -0.42 -19.30 5.13
C THR A 208 -1.10 -20.44 4.38
N GLN A 209 -0.64 -20.65 3.16
CA GLN A 209 -1.03 -21.77 2.30
C GLN A 209 0.22 -22.52 1.83
N PRO A 210 0.11 -23.76 1.33
CA PRO A 210 1.21 -24.42 0.64
C PRO A 210 1.83 -23.50 -0.43
N LEU A 211 3.14 -23.62 -0.63
CA LEU A 211 3.92 -22.77 -1.54
C LEU A 211 3.20 -22.60 -2.89
N LEU A 212 2.82 -21.36 -3.18
CA LEU A 212 2.08 -21.04 -4.39
C LEU A 212 3.06 -20.98 -5.55
N LYS A 213 2.91 -21.93 -6.48
CA LYS A 213 3.56 -21.90 -7.78
C LYS A 213 2.89 -20.84 -8.66
N VAL A 214 3.72 -20.05 -9.33
CA VAL A 214 3.28 -18.95 -10.17
C VAL A 214 3.98 -19.03 -11.52
N GLN A 215 3.25 -18.72 -12.59
CA GLN A 215 3.79 -18.40 -13.90
C GLN A 215 3.53 -16.92 -14.19
N TYR A 216 4.54 -16.19 -14.65
CA TYR A 216 4.40 -14.76 -14.95
C TYR A 216 5.26 -14.32 -16.13
N THR A 217 4.80 -13.29 -16.84
CA THR A 217 5.56 -12.54 -17.85
C THR A 217 5.24 -11.06 -17.73
N ILE A 218 6.21 -10.19 -17.99
CA ILE A 218 5.99 -8.74 -18.12
C ILE A 218 6.37 -8.35 -19.54
N ASN A 219 5.34 -8.00 -20.31
CA ASN A 219 5.46 -7.64 -21.71
C ASN A 219 5.43 -6.13 -21.86
N VAL A 220 6.15 -5.61 -22.84
CA VAL A 220 6.21 -4.19 -23.17
C VAL A 220 5.65 -3.99 -24.57
N TYR A 221 4.62 -3.17 -24.70
CA TYR A 221 3.91 -2.89 -25.95
C TYR A 221 4.09 -1.44 -26.41
N ASN A 222 3.94 -1.20 -27.71
CA ASN A 222 3.89 0.14 -28.30
C ASN A 222 2.60 0.86 -27.85
N PRO A 223 2.68 2.05 -27.22
CA PRO A 223 1.51 2.78 -26.75
C PRO A 223 0.59 3.27 -27.89
N GLU A 224 1.04 3.31 -29.14
CA GLU A 224 0.18 3.63 -30.29
C GLU A 224 -0.99 2.64 -30.45
N ASP A 225 -0.84 1.39 -29.95
CA ASP A 225 -1.89 0.36 -29.96
C ASP A 225 -2.75 0.37 -28.67
N TYR A 226 -2.90 1.54 -28.02
CA TYR A 226 -3.63 1.65 -26.76
C TYR A 226 -5.04 1.05 -26.81
N THR A 227 -5.76 1.16 -27.94
CA THR A 227 -7.10 0.57 -28.10
C THR A 227 -7.05 -0.96 -28.06
N GLY A 228 -6.12 -1.58 -28.78
CA GLY A 228 -5.90 -3.04 -28.76
C GLY A 228 -5.50 -3.54 -27.37
N ILE A 229 -4.60 -2.81 -26.71
CA ILE A 229 -4.12 -3.12 -25.35
C ILE A 229 -5.24 -2.99 -24.32
N ILE A 230 -6.06 -1.94 -24.40
CA ILE A 230 -7.23 -1.73 -23.51
C ILE A 230 -8.27 -2.82 -23.75
N ASN A 231 -8.59 -3.14 -25.00
CA ASN A 231 -9.51 -4.22 -25.34
C ASN A 231 -9.04 -5.58 -24.78
N ALA A 232 -7.75 -5.90 -24.93
CA ALA A 232 -7.14 -7.10 -24.36
C ALA A 232 -7.20 -7.08 -22.83
N THR A 233 -6.88 -5.95 -22.20
CA THR A 233 -6.96 -5.77 -20.74
C THR A 233 -8.35 -6.08 -20.21
N VAL A 234 -9.40 -5.50 -20.81
CA VAL A 234 -10.80 -5.71 -20.40
C VAL A 234 -11.24 -7.16 -20.62
N LYS A 235 -10.83 -7.81 -21.73
CA LYS A 235 -11.12 -9.23 -21.97
C LYS A 235 -10.49 -10.16 -20.92
N VAL A 236 -9.23 -9.92 -20.56
CA VAL A 236 -8.56 -10.69 -19.49
C VAL A 236 -9.23 -10.42 -18.15
N GLN A 237 -9.52 -9.16 -17.83
CA GLN A 237 -10.22 -8.77 -16.60
C GLN A 237 -11.59 -9.46 -16.48
N ASN A 238 -12.37 -9.52 -17.55
CA ASN A 238 -13.63 -10.26 -17.56
C ASN A 238 -13.44 -11.78 -17.37
N SER A 239 -12.32 -12.35 -17.84
CA SER A 239 -11.99 -13.76 -17.64
C SER A 239 -11.64 -14.09 -16.18
N MET A 240 -11.23 -13.08 -15.39
CA MET A 240 -10.96 -13.27 -13.95
C MET A 240 -12.21 -13.63 -13.13
N GLU A 241 -13.41 -13.41 -13.68
CA GLU A 241 -14.68 -13.77 -13.05
C GLU A 241 -14.98 -15.27 -13.11
N SER A 242 -14.37 -15.98 -14.06
CA SER A 242 -14.50 -17.44 -14.20
C SER A 242 -13.21 -18.19 -13.85
N ASP A 243 -12.05 -17.52 -13.89
CA ASP A 243 -10.77 -18.09 -13.48
C ASP A 243 -10.09 -17.18 -12.43
N PRO A 244 -10.20 -17.51 -11.13
CA PRO A 244 -9.64 -16.69 -10.05
C PRO A 244 -8.12 -16.78 -9.95
N LYS A 245 -7.45 -17.68 -10.71
CA LYS A 245 -5.99 -17.81 -10.73
C LYS A 245 -5.31 -16.71 -11.53
N ILE A 246 -6.06 -15.94 -12.32
CA ILE A 246 -5.53 -14.87 -13.14
C ILE A 246 -5.17 -13.65 -12.26
N GLY A 247 -3.96 -13.14 -12.45
CA GLY A 247 -3.54 -11.81 -12.02
C GLY A 247 -3.16 -10.96 -13.24
N LEU A 248 -3.46 -9.67 -13.20
CA LEU A 248 -3.21 -8.74 -14.29
C LEU A 248 -2.82 -7.37 -13.74
N PHE A 249 -1.90 -6.69 -14.41
CA PHE A 249 -1.83 -5.24 -14.39
C PHE A 249 -1.48 -4.72 -15.78
N THR A 250 -1.98 -3.53 -16.12
CA THR A 250 -1.62 -2.81 -17.35
C THR A 250 -1.21 -1.40 -16.97
N ASN A 251 0.06 -1.06 -17.20
CA ASN A 251 0.68 0.20 -16.81
C ASN A 251 1.08 1.01 -18.06
N PHE A 252 0.41 2.12 -18.29
CA PHE A 252 0.64 3.02 -19.42
C PHE A 252 1.64 4.11 -19.03
N ASN A 253 2.76 4.15 -19.76
CA ASN A 253 3.76 5.22 -19.72
C ASN A 253 3.78 5.96 -21.06
N PRO A 254 4.33 7.19 -21.12
CA PRO A 254 4.41 7.95 -22.37
C PRO A 254 5.13 7.21 -23.51
N GLY A 255 6.12 6.36 -23.20
CA GLY A 255 6.94 5.66 -24.21
C GLY A 255 6.63 4.17 -24.38
N PHE A 256 5.87 3.55 -23.48
CA PHE A 256 5.60 2.11 -23.51
C PHE A 256 4.40 1.74 -22.64
N VAL A 257 3.82 0.57 -22.90
CA VAL A 257 2.81 -0.03 -22.00
C VAL A 257 3.34 -1.34 -21.46
N ALA A 258 3.52 -1.42 -20.14
CA ALA A 258 3.93 -2.64 -19.45
C ALA A 258 2.70 -3.43 -19.00
N VAL A 259 2.62 -4.71 -19.38
CA VAL A 259 1.53 -5.62 -19.03
C VAL A 259 2.10 -6.82 -18.30
N GLY A 260 1.69 -7.01 -17.04
CA GLY A 260 2.00 -8.21 -16.28
C GLY A 260 0.90 -9.25 -16.42
N LEU A 261 1.20 -10.36 -17.08
CA LEU A 261 0.32 -11.52 -17.17
C LEU A 261 0.76 -12.54 -16.13
N LEU A 262 -0.06 -12.74 -15.09
CA LEU A 262 0.28 -13.55 -13.92
C LEU A 262 -0.73 -14.69 -13.77
N TYR A 263 -0.26 -15.90 -13.48
CA TYR A 263 -1.13 -17.05 -13.26
C TYR A 263 -0.70 -17.81 -12.00
N ALA A 264 -1.64 -18.06 -11.10
CA ALA A 264 -1.43 -18.78 -9.84
C ALA A 264 -1.39 -20.30 -10.04
N ASP A 265 -0.56 -20.74 -10.98
CA ASP A 265 -0.19 -22.12 -11.29
C ASP A 265 1.00 -22.09 -12.26
N GLN A 266 1.47 -23.26 -12.71
CA GLN A 266 2.50 -23.37 -13.75
C GLN A 266 2.04 -24.30 -14.87
N PRO A 267 1.05 -23.87 -15.68
CA PRO A 267 0.56 -24.70 -16.77
C PRO A 267 1.64 -24.88 -17.83
N THR A 268 1.66 -26.06 -18.44
CA THR A 268 2.53 -26.37 -19.59
C THR A 268 1.99 -25.78 -20.88
N GLU A 269 0.66 -25.62 -20.97
CA GLU A 269 -0.01 -24.97 -22.07
C GLU A 269 -0.16 -23.46 -21.82
N GLN A 270 -0.31 -22.69 -22.89
CA GLN A 270 -0.61 -21.27 -22.77
C GLN A 270 -1.95 -21.05 -22.06
N VAL A 271 -1.96 -20.12 -21.11
CA VAL A 271 -3.18 -19.71 -20.42
C VAL A 271 -4.10 -19.03 -21.44
N LYS A 272 -5.19 -19.70 -21.81
CA LYS A 272 -6.14 -19.23 -22.85
C LYS A 272 -6.67 -17.83 -22.58
N ALA A 273 -6.86 -17.46 -21.31
CA ALA A 273 -7.34 -16.13 -20.96
C ALA A 273 -6.43 -15.00 -21.48
N PHE A 274 -5.13 -15.25 -21.66
CA PHE A 274 -4.15 -14.27 -22.15
C PHE A 274 -4.01 -14.21 -23.67
N GLU A 275 -4.74 -15.05 -24.41
CA GLU A 275 -4.77 -15.05 -25.88
C GLU A 275 -5.00 -13.65 -26.51
N PRO A 276 -5.84 -12.74 -25.95
CA PRO A 276 -5.98 -11.39 -26.48
C PRO A 276 -4.66 -10.61 -26.55
N PHE A 277 -3.74 -10.80 -25.60
CA PHE A 277 -2.42 -10.15 -25.60
C PHE A 277 -1.41 -10.84 -26.52
N TYR A 278 -1.50 -12.16 -26.68
CA TYR A 278 -0.62 -12.91 -27.58
C TYR A 278 -0.84 -12.59 -29.06
N LYS A 279 -2.03 -12.09 -29.40
CA LYS A 279 -2.41 -11.69 -30.77
C LYS A 279 -2.02 -10.26 -31.14
N LEU A 280 -1.58 -9.45 -30.19
CA LEU A 280 -1.20 -8.07 -30.47
C LEU A 280 0.15 -8.03 -31.21
N GLY A 281 0.17 -7.42 -32.39
CA GLY A 281 1.39 -7.18 -33.16
C GLY A 281 2.26 -6.05 -32.61
N SER A 282 1.80 -5.35 -31.57
CA SER A 282 2.46 -4.19 -30.94
C SER A 282 3.46 -4.56 -29.84
N LEU A 283 3.72 -5.86 -29.62
CA LEU A 283 4.72 -6.31 -28.65
C LEU A 283 6.12 -5.85 -29.07
N LEU A 284 6.77 -5.05 -28.22
CA LEU A 284 8.13 -4.56 -28.43
C LEU A 284 9.17 -5.52 -27.83
N SER A 285 8.93 -5.98 -26.61
CA SER A 285 9.84 -6.89 -25.89
C SER A 285 9.17 -7.57 -24.69
N ASN A 286 9.81 -8.60 -24.16
CA ASN A 286 9.49 -9.16 -22.85
C ASN A 286 10.47 -8.58 -21.83
N ALA A 287 10.05 -7.58 -21.04
CA ALA A 287 10.86 -7.05 -19.96
C ALA A 287 11.22 -8.15 -18.95
N ILE A 288 10.23 -9.02 -18.67
CA ILE A 288 10.44 -10.26 -17.94
C ILE A 288 9.89 -11.40 -18.80
N PRO A 289 10.73 -12.32 -19.31
CA PRO A 289 10.28 -13.50 -20.04
C PRO A 289 9.33 -14.36 -19.19
N GLN A 290 8.55 -15.22 -19.86
CA GLN A 290 7.69 -16.18 -19.16
C GLN A 290 8.54 -17.03 -18.19
N THR A 291 8.21 -16.90 -16.91
CA THR A 291 8.96 -17.49 -15.81
C THR A 291 8.02 -18.30 -14.93
N ASN A 292 8.40 -19.54 -14.64
CA ASN A 292 7.79 -20.36 -13.61
C ASN A 292 8.56 -20.16 -12.30
N GLY A 293 7.92 -19.62 -11.28
CA GLY A 293 8.51 -19.35 -9.97
C GLY A 293 7.48 -19.31 -8.85
N THR A 294 7.67 -18.40 -7.91
CA THR A 294 6.85 -18.25 -6.69
C THR A 294 6.45 -16.78 -6.51
N LEU A 295 5.73 -16.48 -5.42
CA LEU A 295 5.49 -15.08 -5.03
C LEU A 295 6.78 -14.32 -4.74
N LEU A 296 7.83 -14.97 -4.22
CA LEU A 296 9.13 -14.35 -3.99
C LEU A 296 9.77 -13.90 -5.31
N SER A 297 9.86 -14.82 -6.28
CA SER A 297 10.52 -14.52 -7.55
C SER A 297 9.74 -13.46 -8.35
N LEU A 298 8.41 -13.50 -8.30
CA LEU A 298 7.56 -12.46 -8.86
C LEU A 298 7.84 -11.11 -8.17
N ALA A 299 7.86 -11.08 -6.84
CA ALA A 299 8.10 -9.84 -6.10
C ALA A 299 9.48 -9.23 -6.35
N GLN A 300 10.47 -10.09 -6.58
CA GLN A 300 11.82 -9.68 -7.00
C GLN A 300 11.83 -9.10 -8.41
N ALA A 301 11.12 -9.73 -9.36
CA ALA A 301 11.02 -9.28 -10.74
C ALA A 301 10.25 -7.95 -10.87
N MET A 302 9.30 -7.69 -9.97
CA MET A 302 8.57 -6.42 -9.85
C MET A 302 9.37 -5.35 -9.12
N GLY A 303 10.47 -5.70 -8.46
CA GLY A 303 11.29 -4.74 -7.74
C GLY A 303 12.11 -3.90 -8.72
N HIS A 304 12.12 -2.59 -8.51
CA HIS A 304 12.90 -1.66 -9.33
C HIS A 304 14.10 -1.09 -8.56
N LYS A 305 15.16 -0.74 -9.29
CA LYS A 305 16.27 0.01 -8.73
C LYS A 305 15.75 1.37 -8.27
N GLN A 306 16.07 1.76 -7.05
CA GLN A 306 15.68 3.07 -6.56
C GLN A 306 16.51 4.14 -7.27
N GLU A 307 15.84 4.90 -8.13
CA GLU A 307 16.36 6.14 -8.69
C GLU A 307 15.81 7.34 -7.91
N PRO A 308 16.60 8.41 -7.74
CA PRO A 308 16.23 9.51 -6.86
C PRO A 308 15.12 10.39 -7.44
N LYS A 309 13.88 10.05 -7.12
CA LYS A 309 12.67 10.75 -7.57
C LYS A 309 11.70 11.05 -6.43
N ASN A 310 11.10 12.23 -6.52
CA ASN A 310 9.87 12.55 -5.81
C ASN A 310 8.69 11.87 -6.50
N ARG A 311 7.61 11.65 -5.74
CA ARG A 311 6.39 10.98 -6.21
C ARG A 311 5.14 11.64 -5.66
N ALA A 312 4.11 11.70 -6.51
CA ALA A 312 2.73 12.00 -6.17
C ALA A 312 1.86 10.86 -6.72
N ILE A 313 0.85 10.46 -5.95
CA ILE A 313 -0.03 9.35 -6.30
C ILE A 313 -1.48 9.74 -6.11
N GLY A 314 -2.36 9.06 -6.83
CA GLY A 314 -3.80 9.20 -6.68
C GLY A 314 -4.52 7.96 -7.21
N THR A 315 -5.71 7.70 -6.70
CA THR A 315 -6.50 6.52 -7.07
C THR A 315 -7.95 6.86 -7.35
N VAL A 316 -8.59 6.06 -8.20
CA VAL A 316 -10.03 6.08 -8.46
C VAL A 316 -10.49 4.63 -8.53
N THR A 317 -11.72 4.33 -8.15
CA THR A 317 -12.31 2.99 -8.33
C THR A 317 -13.53 3.06 -9.21
N THR A 318 -13.60 2.18 -10.20
CA THR A 318 -14.72 2.13 -11.14
C THR A 318 -15.15 0.69 -11.36
N THR A 319 -16.35 0.51 -11.90
CA THR A 319 -16.72 -0.74 -12.59
C THR A 319 -15.96 -0.87 -13.92
N VAL A 320 -15.99 -2.07 -14.50
CA VAL A 320 -15.25 -2.39 -15.74
C VAL A 320 -15.96 -1.81 -16.95
N SER A 321 -15.25 -1.01 -17.75
CA SER A 321 -15.79 -0.42 -18.97
C SER A 321 -14.69 -0.07 -19.96
N GLU A 322 -14.68 -0.73 -21.13
CA GLU A 322 -13.71 -0.48 -22.20
C GLU A 322 -13.76 0.97 -22.71
N SER A 323 -14.95 1.54 -22.87
CA SER A 323 -15.10 2.94 -23.33
C SER A 323 -14.53 3.93 -22.32
N LEU A 324 -14.78 3.72 -21.02
CA LEU A 324 -14.19 4.54 -19.97
C LEU A 324 -12.65 4.42 -20.01
N TYR A 325 -12.10 3.22 -20.21
CA TYR A 325 -10.65 3.04 -20.23
C TYR A 325 -9.98 3.80 -21.37
N VAL A 326 -10.61 3.80 -22.55
CA VAL A 326 -10.17 4.60 -23.71
C VAL A 326 -10.25 6.10 -23.42
N GLU A 327 -11.34 6.56 -22.80
CA GLU A 327 -11.49 7.98 -22.42
C GLU A 327 -10.46 8.42 -21.36
N VAL A 328 -10.15 7.56 -20.39
CA VAL A 328 -9.09 7.78 -19.40
C VAL A 328 -7.73 7.89 -20.09
N TYR A 329 -7.40 6.99 -21.02
CA TYR A 329 -6.16 7.07 -21.78
C TYR A 329 -6.06 8.40 -22.55
N ASN A 330 -7.10 8.79 -23.29
CA ASN A 330 -7.10 10.04 -24.05
C ASN A 330 -6.91 11.25 -23.13
N THR A 331 -7.61 11.27 -21.99
CA THR A 331 -7.51 12.35 -21.00
C THR A 331 -6.11 12.41 -20.38
N TRP A 332 -5.52 11.26 -20.05
CA TRP A 332 -4.15 11.17 -19.57
C TRP A 332 -3.16 11.64 -20.63
N ASN A 333 -3.31 11.22 -21.89
CA ASN A 333 -2.43 11.59 -22.99
C ASN A 333 -2.45 13.10 -23.28
N GLU A 334 -3.57 13.78 -23.06
CA GLU A 334 -3.60 15.26 -23.08
C GLU A 334 -2.91 15.85 -21.84
N THR A 335 -3.17 15.29 -20.65
CA THR A 335 -2.60 15.80 -19.39
C THR A 335 -1.07 15.74 -19.36
N ILE A 336 -0.46 14.71 -19.97
CA ILE A 336 1.00 14.58 -20.00
C ILE A 336 1.71 15.60 -20.92
N LYS A 337 1.00 16.25 -21.84
CA LYS A 337 1.59 17.27 -22.74
C LYS A 337 1.97 18.54 -21.98
N ASP A 338 1.28 18.82 -20.88
CA ASP A 338 1.49 20.00 -20.04
C ASP A 338 2.47 19.75 -18.88
N LEU A 339 3.09 18.56 -18.81
CA LEU A 339 4.00 18.23 -17.72
C LEU A 339 5.35 18.93 -17.87
N PRO A 340 5.95 19.42 -16.77
CA PRO A 340 7.31 19.94 -16.78
C PRO A 340 8.32 18.89 -17.26
N ALA A 341 9.44 19.36 -17.84
CA ALA A 341 10.51 18.49 -18.28
C ALA A 341 11.03 17.60 -17.15
N GLY A 342 11.19 16.31 -17.44
CA GLY A 342 11.66 15.31 -16.48
C GLY A 342 10.57 14.72 -15.57
N ALA A 343 9.36 15.29 -15.54
CA ALA A 343 8.21 14.68 -14.87
C ALA A 343 7.59 13.61 -15.77
N VAL A 344 7.21 12.48 -15.17
CA VAL A 344 6.55 11.37 -15.86
C VAL A 344 5.30 10.99 -15.09
N LEU A 345 4.14 11.28 -15.66
CA LEU A 345 2.85 10.77 -15.19
C LEU A 345 2.52 9.49 -15.95
N HIS A 346 2.32 8.41 -15.22
CA HIS A 346 1.86 7.13 -15.74
C HIS A 346 0.63 6.67 -14.97
N PHE A 347 -0.13 5.74 -15.53
CA PHE A 347 -1.26 5.15 -14.81
C PHE A 347 -1.29 3.63 -14.93
N THR A 348 -1.91 2.98 -13.95
CA THR A 348 -2.07 1.52 -13.90
C THR A 348 -3.53 1.15 -13.75
N ILE A 349 -3.97 0.23 -14.60
CA ILE A 349 -5.22 -0.51 -14.46
C ILE A 349 -4.92 -1.70 -13.56
N GLN A 350 -5.59 -1.78 -12.40
CA GLN A 350 -5.51 -2.92 -11.48
C GLN A 350 -6.87 -3.61 -11.36
N PRO A 351 -7.12 -4.68 -12.13
CA PRO A 351 -8.35 -5.44 -12.05
C PRO A 351 -8.58 -6.12 -10.70
N VAL A 352 -9.82 -6.07 -10.23
CA VAL A 352 -10.29 -6.82 -9.05
C VAL A 352 -11.64 -7.45 -9.41
N GLY A 353 -11.76 -8.77 -9.27
CA GLY A 353 -13.01 -9.48 -9.55
C GLY A 353 -13.91 -9.62 -8.32
N LYS A 354 -15.15 -10.04 -8.53
CA LYS A 354 -16.13 -10.27 -7.43
C LYS A 354 -15.60 -11.27 -6.40
N ALA A 355 -14.88 -12.29 -6.86
CA ALA A 355 -14.30 -13.33 -6.01
C ALA A 355 -13.36 -12.76 -4.93
N CYS A 356 -12.66 -11.65 -5.19
CA CYS A 356 -11.84 -10.96 -4.20
C CYS A 356 -12.70 -10.47 -3.02
N ILE A 357 -13.79 -9.74 -3.32
CA ILE A 357 -14.69 -9.19 -2.30
C ILE A 357 -15.39 -10.32 -1.53
N GLN A 358 -15.84 -11.36 -2.24
CA GLN A 358 -16.48 -12.53 -1.65
C GLN A 358 -15.54 -13.27 -0.68
N ALA A 359 -14.26 -13.46 -1.08
CA ALA A 359 -13.25 -14.06 -0.22
C ALA A 359 -13.01 -13.24 1.05
N GLY A 360 -12.95 -11.90 0.93
CA GLY A 360 -12.83 -11.01 2.08
C GLY A 360 -14.03 -11.11 3.04
N LYS A 361 -15.26 -11.08 2.51
CA LYS A 361 -16.49 -11.28 3.31
C LYS A 361 -16.51 -12.63 4.03
N ALA A 362 -16.11 -13.71 3.36
CA ALA A 362 -16.03 -15.05 3.94
C ALA A 362 -15.02 -15.15 5.09
N LYS A 363 -14.01 -14.25 5.13
CA LYS A 363 -12.99 -14.15 6.19
C LYS A 363 -13.32 -13.14 7.29
N GLY A 364 -14.61 -12.80 7.47
CA GLY A 364 -15.10 -11.88 8.49
C GLY A 364 -15.21 -10.42 8.04
N GLY A 365 -14.83 -10.12 6.80
CA GLY A 365 -14.93 -8.78 6.22
C GLY A 365 -13.91 -7.78 6.76
N ASN A 366 -14.07 -6.54 6.29
CA ASN A 366 -13.20 -5.40 6.55
C ASN A 366 -14.03 -4.10 6.56
N VAL A 367 -13.42 -2.94 6.80
CA VAL A 367 -14.14 -1.65 6.85
C VAL A 367 -14.23 -0.92 5.51
N MET A 368 -13.64 -1.46 4.44
CA MET A 368 -13.41 -0.71 3.19
C MET A 368 -14.65 -0.50 2.32
N GLY A 369 -15.81 -1.03 2.69
CA GLY A 369 -17.07 -0.78 1.98
C GLY A 369 -17.10 -1.29 0.53
N LEU A 370 -16.30 -2.32 0.22
CA LEU A 370 -16.16 -2.83 -1.14
C LEU A 370 -17.48 -3.43 -1.69
N GLU A 371 -17.88 -2.96 -2.87
CA GLU A 371 -19.05 -3.46 -3.58
C GLU A 371 -18.77 -4.78 -4.31
N GLU A 372 -19.71 -5.72 -4.30
CA GLU A 372 -19.55 -7.04 -4.92
C GLU A 372 -19.82 -7.01 -6.42
N THR A 373 -19.02 -6.23 -7.14
CA THR A 373 -19.04 -6.07 -8.59
C THR A 373 -17.61 -6.18 -9.12
N PRO A 374 -17.38 -6.55 -10.39
CA PRO A 374 -16.06 -6.42 -10.99
C PRO A 374 -15.60 -4.96 -10.95
N GLN A 375 -14.40 -4.71 -10.44
CA GLN A 375 -13.85 -3.38 -10.22
C GLN A 375 -12.52 -3.20 -10.94
N CYS A 376 -12.17 -1.95 -11.18
CA CYS A 376 -10.84 -1.50 -11.53
C CYS A 376 -10.37 -0.48 -10.52
N TRP A 377 -9.21 -0.73 -9.93
CA TRP A 377 -8.54 0.21 -9.04
C TRP A 377 -7.46 0.94 -9.84
N TRP A 378 -7.77 2.17 -10.24
CA TRP A 378 -6.87 3.01 -11.01
C TRP A 378 -5.77 3.55 -10.10
N VAL A 379 -4.54 3.55 -10.58
CA VAL A 379 -3.41 4.16 -9.88
C VAL A 379 -2.73 5.13 -10.82
N PHE A 380 -2.78 6.41 -10.48
CA PHE A 380 -2.05 7.48 -11.16
C PHE A 380 -0.80 7.78 -10.35
N THR A 381 0.34 7.92 -11.01
CA THR A 381 1.61 8.23 -10.34
C THR A 381 2.40 9.18 -11.22
N CYS A 382 2.77 10.32 -10.64
CA CYS A 382 3.75 11.21 -11.22
C CYS A 382 5.07 11.03 -10.49
N GLU A 383 6.15 10.83 -11.23
CA GLU A 383 7.52 10.84 -10.71
C GLU A 383 8.32 11.98 -11.35
N TRP A 384 9.13 12.68 -10.57
CA TRP A 384 10.01 13.74 -11.06
C TRP A 384 11.31 13.76 -10.27
N PRO A 385 12.43 14.22 -10.86
CA PRO A 385 13.69 14.31 -10.13
C PRO A 385 13.57 15.32 -8.98
N LYS A 386 14.15 14.99 -7.82
CA LYS A 386 14.14 15.87 -6.63
C LYS A 386 14.83 17.23 -6.89
N SER A 387 15.83 17.23 -7.77
CA SER A 387 16.48 18.43 -8.29
C SER A 387 16.13 18.56 -9.77
N GLY A 388 15.51 19.66 -10.18
CA GLY A 388 15.13 19.89 -11.57
C GLY A 388 14.15 21.06 -11.71
N GLU A 389 13.63 21.23 -12.91
CA GLU A 389 12.69 22.32 -13.26
C GLU A 389 11.24 22.01 -12.83
N CYS A 390 10.93 20.77 -12.44
CA CYS A 390 9.60 20.39 -11.97
C CYS A 390 9.40 20.76 -10.49
N GLU A 391 8.52 21.72 -10.23
CA GLU A 391 8.06 22.04 -8.89
C GLU A 391 7.09 20.96 -8.36
N ASP A 392 7.20 20.61 -7.08
CA ASP A 392 6.33 19.61 -6.42
C ASP A 392 4.83 19.91 -6.64
N ALA A 393 4.46 21.21 -6.68
CA ALA A 393 3.10 21.66 -6.91
C ALA A 393 2.57 21.31 -8.31
N ALA A 394 3.42 21.36 -9.35
CA ALA A 394 3.03 21.05 -10.72
C ALA A 394 2.74 19.55 -10.89
N ALA A 395 3.60 18.69 -10.32
CA ALA A 395 3.41 17.25 -10.36
C ALA A 395 2.18 16.81 -9.55
N GLN A 396 1.97 17.38 -8.36
CA GLN A 396 0.76 17.11 -7.57
C GLN A 396 -0.50 17.56 -8.31
N LYS A 397 -0.49 18.76 -8.90
CA LYS A 397 -1.62 19.27 -9.71
C LYS A 397 -1.95 18.36 -10.89
N ALA A 398 -0.96 17.78 -11.55
CA ALA A 398 -1.19 16.86 -12.66
C ALA A 398 -1.93 15.59 -12.20
N VAL A 399 -1.51 15.00 -11.07
CA VAL A 399 -2.17 13.84 -10.45
C VAL A 399 -3.59 14.18 -10.01
N ASP A 400 -3.76 15.28 -9.28
CA ASP A 400 -5.08 15.71 -8.79
C ASP A 400 -6.03 15.99 -9.96
N SER A 401 -5.52 16.60 -11.04
CA SER A 401 -6.31 16.90 -12.23
C SER A 401 -6.78 15.65 -12.95
N ILE A 402 -5.91 14.66 -13.17
CA ILE A 402 -6.32 13.42 -13.84
C ILE A 402 -7.30 12.64 -12.96
N VAL A 403 -7.06 12.53 -11.64
CA VAL A 403 -7.97 11.87 -10.69
C VAL A 403 -9.36 12.50 -10.78
N HIS A 404 -9.46 13.83 -10.67
CA HIS A 404 -10.74 14.53 -10.71
C HIS A 404 -11.49 14.35 -12.03
N LYS A 405 -10.77 14.39 -13.17
CA LYS A 405 -11.37 14.16 -14.49
C LYS A 405 -11.90 12.74 -14.62
N VAL A 406 -11.14 11.74 -14.17
CA VAL A 406 -11.58 10.33 -14.22
C VAL A 406 -12.77 10.08 -13.30
N GLU A 407 -12.77 10.63 -12.08
CA GLU A 407 -13.92 10.57 -11.17
C GLU A 407 -15.17 11.16 -11.82
N SER A 408 -15.06 12.33 -12.43
CA SER A 408 -16.18 13.00 -13.11
C SER A 408 -16.71 12.18 -14.29
N MET A 409 -15.82 11.68 -15.18
CA MET A 409 -16.20 10.83 -16.30
C MET A 409 -16.89 9.54 -15.84
N ALA A 410 -16.37 8.89 -14.80
CA ALA A 410 -16.94 7.68 -14.26
C ALA A 410 -18.31 7.96 -13.60
N GLN A 411 -18.46 9.09 -12.90
CA GLN A 411 -19.70 9.50 -12.26
C GLN A 411 -20.80 9.78 -13.28
N GLU A 412 -20.50 10.52 -14.35
CA GLU A 412 -21.44 10.84 -15.44
C GLU A 412 -21.95 9.58 -16.14
N LYS A 413 -21.12 8.54 -16.24
CA LYS A 413 -21.48 7.25 -16.84
C LYS A 413 -22.12 6.26 -15.86
N GLY A 414 -22.25 6.62 -14.58
CA GLY A 414 -22.74 5.71 -13.53
C GLY A 414 -21.81 4.52 -13.26
N LEU A 415 -20.51 4.68 -13.51
CA LEU A 415 -19.48 3.65 -13.36
C LEU A 415 -18.59 3.85 -12.12
N LEU A 416 -18.65 5.02 -11.48
CA LEU A 416 -17.86 5.34 -10.30
C LEU A 416 -18.27 4.48 -9.10
N LEU A 417 -17.28 3.94 -8.40
CA LEU A 417 -17.45 3.27 -7.11
C LEU A 417 -16.78 4.14 -6.05
N ASN A 418 -17.40 4.25 -4.87
CA ASN A 418 -16.94 5.19 -3.86
C ASN A 418 -15.52 4.88 -3.35
N PHE A 419 -15.18 3.60 -3.19
CA PHE A 419 -13.95 3.14 -2.56
C PHE A 419 -12.68 3.76 -3.15
N LEU A 420 -11.74 4.16 -2.28
CA LEU A 420 -10.39 4.57 -2.66
C LEU A 420 -9.39 3.67 -1.95
N LEU A 421 -8.46 3.05 -2.67
CA LEU A 421 -7.44 2.16 -2.08
C LEU A 421 -6.36 2.99 -1.34
N PRO A 422 -6.26 2.93 0.01
CA PRO A 422 -5.30 3.71 0.77
C PRO A 422 -3.85 3.56 0.31
N ASN A 423 -3.45 2.36 -0.12
CA ASN A 423 -2.07 2.10 -0.52
C ASN A 423 -1.61 2.93 -1.72
N PHE A 424 -2.54 3.44 -2.55
CA PHE A 424 -2.26 4.25 -3.74
C PHE A 424 -2.92 5.64 -3.73
N ALA A 425 -3.59 6.00 -2.64
CA ALA A 425 -4.27 7.29 -2.54
C ALA A 425 -3.29 8.43 -2.23
N GLY A 426 -3.57 9.59 -2.82
CA GLY A 426 -2.88 10.84 -2.50
C GLY A 426 -3.34 11.41 -1.16
N ALA A 427 -2.48 12.20 -0.51
CA ALA A 427 -2.74 12.77 0.82
C ALA A 427 -4.03 13.62 0.91
N SER A 428 -4.44 14.24 -0.20
CA SER A 428 -5.65 15.05 -0.31
C SER A 428 -6.94 14.22 -0.39
N GLN A 429 -6.85 12.96 -0.81
CA GLN A 429 -8.00 12.11 -1.03
C GLN A 429 -8.65 11.67 0.29
N LYS A 430 -9.99 11.72 0.34
CA LYS A 430 -10.79 11.40 1.53
C LYS A 430 -11.03 9.90 1.65
N VAL A 431 -9.96 9.14 1.83
CA VAL A 431 -9.97 7.66 1.81
C VAL A 431 -10.95 7.06 2.81
N LEU A 432 -10.94 7.46 4.09
CA LEU A 432 -11.87 6.84 5.06
C LEU A 432 -13.33 7.24 4.83
N ARG A 433 -13.59 8.40 4.21
CA ARG A 433 -14.94 8.81 3.80
C ARG A 433 -15.47 7.90 2.69
N SER A 434 -14.59 7.42 1.82
CA SER A 434 -14.91 6.53 0.69
C SER A 434 -15.51 5.18 1.11
N TYR A 435 -15.33 4.78 2.37
CA TYR A 435 -15.78 3.50 2.91
C TYR A 435 -17.28 3.46 3.28
N GLY A 436 -17.95 4.61 3.22
CA GLY A 436 -19.35 4.77 3.58
C GLY A 436 -19.57 5.15 5.06
N ASP A 437 -20.74 5.74 5.33
CA ASP A 437 -21.06 6.34 6.63
C ASP A 437 -20.99 5.35 7.80
N GLY A 438 -21.46 4.11 7.60
CA GLY A 438 -21.44 3.08 8.64
C GLY A 438 -20.03 2.68 9.07
N SER A 439 -19.13 2.47 8.10
CA SER A 439 -17.72 2.17 8.39
C SER A 439 -17.01 3.35 9.05
N LEU A 440 -17.25 4.57 8.56
CA LEU A 440 -16.64 5.77 9.12
C LEU A 440 -17.10 6.00 10.57
N GLN A 441 -18.38 5.83 10.85
CA GLN A 441 -18.93 5.97 12.20
C GLN A 441 -18.36 4.92 13.15
N LEU A 442 -18.31 3.64 12.74
CA LEU A 442 -17.68 2.58 13.51
C LEU A 442 -16.21 2.91 13.85
N MET A 443 -15.43 3.37 12.87
CA MET A 443 -14.03 3.72 13.10
C MET A 443 -13.89 4.90 14.08
N LYS A 444 -14.78 5.90 14.05
CA LYS A 444 -14.77 7.00 15.02
C LYS A 444 -15.06 6.51 16.44
N GLU A 445 -16.04 5.62 16.61
CA GLU A 445 -16.37 5.01 17.91
C GLU A 445 -15.19 4.19 18.46
N LEU A 446 -14.54 3.40 17.60
CA LEU A 446 -13.39 2.59 18.00
C LEU A 446 -12.15 3.43 18.30
N ALA A 447 -11.93 4.52 17.58
CA ALA A 447 -10.86 5.46 17.92
C ALA A 447 -11.11 6.08 19.31
N ALA A 448 -12.35 6.48 19.63
CA ALA A 448 -12.67 6.98 20.97
C ALA A 448 -12.53 5.91 22.06
N LYS A 449 -12.80 4.64 21.75
CA LYS A 449 -12.67 3.51 22.67
C LYS A 449 -11.22 3.15 22.98
N TYR A 450 -10.37 3.05 21.96
CA TYR A 450 -8.99 2.55 22.06
C TYR A 450 -7.95 3.67 22.20
N ASP A 451 -8.31 4.92 21.91
CA ASP A 451 -7.49 6.12 22.04
C ASP A 451 -8.33 7.29 22.57
N PRO A 452 -8.80 7.23 23.85
CA PRO A 452 -9.69 8.24 24.42
C PRO A 452 -9.07 9.65 24.47
N GLU A 453 -7.74 9.73 24.58
CA GLU A 453 -6.98 10.99 24.55
C GLU A 453 -6.68 11.48 23.13
N SER A 454 -7.14 10.74 22.11
CA SER A 454 -6.97 11.08 20.70
C SER A 454 -5.51 11.31 20.32
N VAL A 455 -4.57 10.55 20.91
CA VAL A 455 -3.12 10.62 20.64
C VAL A 455 -2.83 10.47 19.15
N PHE A 456 -3.38 9.45 18.48
CA PHE A 456 -3.18 9.24 17.05
C PHE A 456 -3.86 10.32 16.22
N GLN A 457 -4.98 10.87 16.70
CA GLN A 457 -5.67 11.95 16.00
C GLN A 457 -5.09 13.33 16.27
N ASN A 458 -4.27 13.53 17.30
CA ASN A 458 -3.71 14.83 17.66
C ASN A 458 -2.21 14.92 17.34
N LEU A 459 -1.46 13.89 17.73
CA LEU A 459 0.01 13.90 17.73
C LEU A 459 0.61 13.18 16.52
N GLN A 460 -0.11 12.25 15.88
CA GLN A 460 0.40 11.66 14.65
C GLN A 460 0.48 12.74 13.55
N HIS A 461 1.57 12.75 12.79
CA HIS A 461 1.87 13.80 11.83
C HIS A 461 0.91 13.75 10.63
N GLY A 462 0.93 12.67 9.88
CA GLY A 462 0.09 12.42 8.70
C GLY A 462 -0.58 11.06 8.76
N GLY A 463 -1.04 10.58 7.60
CA GLY A 463 -1.87 9.39 7.47
C GLY A 463 -3.29 9.74 7.05
N PHE A 464 -4.04 8.74 6.57
CA PHE A 464 -5.49 8.86 6.40
C PHE A 464 -6.15 8.80 7.78
N LEU A 465 -6.09 9.92 8.49
CA LEU A 465 -6.59 10.04 9.86
C LEU A 465 -8.08 10.41 9.88
N LEU A 466 -8.80 9.90 10.88
CA LEU A 466 -10.23 10.19 11.07
C LEU A 466 -10.50 11.69 11.23
N ARG A 467 -9.60 12.44 11.89
CA ARG A 467 -9.68 13.92 12.00
C ARG A 467 -9.76 14.64 10.65
N ASN A 468 -9.26 14.02 9.58
CA ASN A 468 -9.20 14.61 8.23
C ASN A 468 -10.31 14.07 7.30
N SER A 469 -11.17 13.18 7.81
CA SER A 469 -12.13 12.39 7.03
C SER A 469 -13.56 12.94 7.06
N VAL A 470 -13.70 14.19 7.49
CA VAL A 470 -14.95 14.98 7.46
C VAL A 470 -14.94 15.90 6.25
#